data_AF-A0A941WJ36-F1
#
_entry.id   AF-A0A941WJ36-F1
#
_cell.length_a   1.000
_cell.length_b   1.000
_cell.length_c   1.000
_cell.angle_alpha   90.00
_cell.angle_beta   90.00
_cell.angle_gamma   90.00
#
_symmetry.space_group_name_H-M   'P 1'
#
loop_
_entity.id
_entity.type
_entity.pdbx_description
1 polymer ?
#
loop_
_entity_poly.entity_id
_entity_poly.type
_entity_poly.pdbx_seq_one_letter_code
_entity_poly.pdbx_strand_id
1 'polypeptide(L)' 'MKFIGIIPARYASTRFPGKPLADMAGRPMIQRVYEQVKDVLDAVCVATDDSRIEAAVKAFGGNVVMT' A
#
# COMPACT_ATOMS: atom_id res chain seq x y z
N MET A 1 6.54 -21.41 10.90
CA MET A 1 6.88 -20.85 9.56
C MET A 1 6.81 -19.34 9.66
N LYS A 2 7.62 -18.61 8.88
CA LYS A 2 7.51 -17.15 8.75
C LYS A 2 6.74 -16.83 7.47
N PHE A 3 5.77 -15.94 7.55
CA PHE A 3 4.97 -15.48 6.41
C PHE A 3 5.22 -14.00 6.17
N ILE A 4 5.15 -13.58 4.91
CA ILE A 4 5.20 -12.18 4.51
C ILE A 4 3.99 -11.87 3.62
N GLY A 5 3.30 -10.77 3.92
CA GLY A 5 2.25 -10.22 3.08
C GLY A 5 2.83 -9.24 2.06
N ILE A 6 2.53 -9.42 0.79
CA ILE A 6 2.90 -8.47 -0.27
C ILE A 6 1.62 -7.85 -0.82
N ILE A 7 1.52 -6.53 -0.78
CA ILE A 7 0.39 -5.76 -1.31
C ILE A 7 0.83 -5.13 -2.64
N PRO A 8 0.46 -5.71 -3.80
CA PRO A 8 0.76 -5.10 -5.08
C PRO A 8 -0.11 -3.87 -5.30
N ALA A 9 0.52 -2.73 -5.57
CA ALA A 9 -0.17 -1.46 -5.80
C ALA A 9 0.45 -0.74 -7.01
N ARG A 10 -0.34 -0.59 -8.08
CA ARG A 10 0.04 0.17 -9.27
C ARG A 10 -0.82 1.41 -9.43
N TYR A 11 -0.26 2.48 -9.98
CA TYR A 11 -1.00 3.73 -10.17
C TYR A 11 -2.03 3.65 -11.32
N ALA A 12 -1.68 2.97 -12.41
CA ALA A 12 -2.44 2.93 -13.67
C ALA A 12 -3.69 2.03 -13.62
N SER A 13 -4.63 2.34 -12.72
CA SER A 13 -5.95 1.71 -12.66
C SER A 13 -6.90 2.35 -13.68
N THR A 14 -7.45 1.56 -14.60
CA THR A 14 -8.30 2.05 -15.71
C THR A 14 -9.70 2.47 -15.26
N ARG A 15 -10.29 1.75 -14.30
CA ARG A 15 -11.65 1.99 -13.80
C ARG A 15 -11.72 2.99 -12.66
N PHE A 16 -10.61 3.14 -11.93
CA PHE A 16 -10.48 4.14 -10.87
C PHE A 16 -9.04 4.64 -10.83
N PRO A 17 -8.71 5.67 -11.62
CA PRO A 17 -7.34 6.21 -11.71
C PRO A 17 -6.81 6.63 -10.34
N GLY A 18 -5.55 6.30 -10.04
CA GLY A 18 -4.95 6.65 -8.76
C GLY A 18 -5.56 5.97 -7.53
N LYS A 19 -6.34 4.88 -7.72
CA LYS A 19 -7.04 4.13 -6.66
C LYS A 19 -6.24 3.94 -5.36
N PRO A 20 -4.95 3.52 -5.37
CA PRO A 20 -4.19 3.36 -4.12
C PRO A 20 -4.07 4.64 -3.28
N LEU A 21 -4.06 5.80 -3.94
CA LEU A 21 -3.93 7.12 -3.33
C LEU A 21 -5.27 7.81 -3.08
N ALA A 22 -6.38 7.19 -3.47
CA ALA A 22 -7.71 7.76 -3.25
C ALA A 22 -7.94 7.96 -1.75
N ASP A 23 -8.33 9.18 -1.36
CA ASP A 23 -8.68 9.48 0.01
C ASP A 23 -9.94 8.72 0.43
N MET A 24 -9.87 8.11 1.61
CA MET A 24 -10.97 7.43 2.25
C MET A 24 -11.03 7.89 3.70
N ALA A 25 -11.74 9.01 3.91
CA ALA A 25 -11.93 9.65 5.21
C ALA A 25 -10.58 10.03 5.88
N GLY A 26 -9.74 10.76 5.14
CA GLY A 26 -8.46 11.28 5.64
C GLY A 26 -7.29 10.29 5.63
N ARG A 27 -7.48 9.11 5.03
CA ARG A 27 -6.45 8.08 4.85
C ARG A 27 -6.48 7.57 3.41
N PRO A 28 -5.34 7.44 2.72
CA PRO A 28 -5.31 6.84 1.40
C PRO A 28 -5.75 5.38 1.46
N MET A 29 -6.41 4.89 0.40
CA MET A 29 -6.90 3.51 0.32
C MET A 29 -5.80 2.48 0.65
N ILE A 30 -4.57 2.68 0.17
CA ILE A 30 -3.46 1.76 0.41
C ILE A 30 -3.11 1.61 1.89
N GLN A 31 -3.26 2.68 2.70
CA GLN A 31 -3.04 2.63 4.14
C GLN A 31 -4.05 1.68 4.80
N ARG A 32 -5.33 1.76 4.42
CA ARG A 32 -6.37 0.89 4.97
C ARG A 32 -6.09 -0.60 4.70
N VAL A 33 -5.62 -0.93 3.49
CA VAL A 33 -5.24 -2.31 3.15
C VAL A 33 -4.00 -2.73 3.95
N TYR A 34 -3.00 -1.86 4.07
CA TYR A 34 -1.79 -2.14 4.83
C TYR A 34 -2.08 -2.43 6.31
N GLU A 35 -2.89 -1.59 6.95
CA GLU A 35 -3.30 -1.75 8.36
C GLU A 35 -4.00 -3.10 8.57
N GLN A 36 -4.97 -3.46 7.71
CA GLN A 36 -5.68 -4.74 7.80
C GLN A 36 -4.75 -5.95 7.65
N VAL A 37 -3.77 -5.89 6.74
CA VAL A 37 -2.80 -7.00 6.58
C VAL A 37 -1.85 -7.06 7.77
N LYS A 38 -1.43 -5.91 8.31
CA LYS A 38 -0.53 -5.82 9.46
C LYS A 38 -1.15 -6.40 10.74
N ASP A 39 -2.47 -6.35 10.87
CA ASP A 39 -3.21 -6.94 12.01
C ASP A 39 -3.18 -8.47 12.02
N VAL A 40 -2.89 -9.12 10.88
CA VAL A 40 -2.86 -10.58 10.75
C VAL A 40 -1.47 -11.15 10.46
N LEU A 41 -0.55 -10.33 9.92
CA LEU A 41 0.81 -10.75 9.54
C LEU A 41 1.88 -9.86 10.19
N ASP A 42 2.91 -10.50 10.74
CA ASP A 42 4.04 -9.82 11.34
C ASP A 42 4.82 -8.98 10.32
N ALA A 43 5.03 -9.52 9.12
CA ALA A 43 5.74 -8.86 8.03
C ALA A 43 4.79 -8.55 6.87
N VAL A 44 4.75 -7.28 6.47
CA VAL A 44 4.00 -6.80 5.31
C VAL A 44 4.83 -5.76 4.55
N CYS A 45 4.74 -5.76 3.22
CA CYS A 45 5.25 -4.69 2.38
C CYS A 45 4.31 -4.38 1.21
N VAL A 46 4.33 -3.14 0.75
CA VAL A 46 3.70 -2.73 -0.51
C VAL A 46 4.73 -2.89 -1.64
N ALA A 47 4.35 -3.49 -2.75
CA ALA A 47 5.16 -3.53 -3.97
C ALA A 47 4.55 -2.58 -5.00
N THR A 48 5.30 -1.58 -5.45
CA THR A 48 4.78 -0.55 -6.37
C THR A 48 5.84 -0.08 -7.35
N ASP A 49 5.39 0.35 -8.53
CA ASP A 49 6.19 1.00 -9.56
C ASP A 49 6.11 2.54 -9.50
N ASP A 50 5.30 3.09 -8.58
CA ASP A 50 4.96 4.51 -8.55
C ASP A 50 5.46 5.21 -7.28
N SER A 51 6.29 6.24 -7.46
CA SER A 51 6.90 7.00 -6.36
C SER A 51 5.88 7.74 -5.49
N ARG A 52 4.69 8.06 -6.00
CA ARG A 52 3.63 8.69 -5.20
C ARG A 52 3.02 7.70 -4.21
N ILE A 53 2.85 6.44 -4.64
CA ILE A 53 2.42 5.35 -3.75
C ILE A 53 3.50 5.08 -2.72
N GLU A 54 4.77 5.03 -3.12
CA GLU A 54 5.89 4.89 -2.20
C GLU A 54 5.89 5.97 -1.11
N ALA A 55 5.77 7.24 -1.51
CA ALA A 55 5.71 8.36 -0.58
C ALA A 55 4.53 8.25 0.38
N ALA A 56 3.35 7.88 -0.10
CA ALA A 56 2.17 7.69 0.74
C ALA A 56 2.38 6.57 1.76
N VAL A 57 2.99 5.45 1.35
CA VAL A 57 3.29 4.32 2.26
C VAL A 57 4.30 4.71 3.33
N LYS A 58 5.37 5.41 2.94
CA LYS A 58 6.36 5.93 3.90
C LYS A 58 5.76 6.94 4.88
N ALA A 59 4.82 7.77 4.43
CA ALA A 59 4.19 8.79 5.28
C ALA A 59 3.41 8.22 6.47
N PHE A 60 2.84 7.02 6.35
CA PHE A 60 2.21 6.32 7.48
C PHE A 60 3.12 5.27 8.15
N GLY A 61 4.41 5.23 7.80
CA GLY A 61 5.39 4.31 8.39
C GLY A 61 5.32 2.88 7.87
N GLY A 62 4.72 2.65 6.70
CA GLY A 62 4.64 1.33 6.09
C GLY A 62 5.92 0.93 5.36
N ASN A 63 6.14 -0.38 5.20
CA ASN A 63 7.21 -0.91 4.35
C ASN A 63 6.78 -0.91 2.89
N VAL A 64 7.66 -0.47 2.00
CA VAL A 64 7.43 -0.44 0.55
C VAL A 64 8.68 -0.82 -0.21
N VAL A 65 8.51 -1.50 -1.33
CA VAL A 65 9.55 -1.88 -2.28
C VAL A 65 9.16 -1.37 -3.66
N MET A 66 10.09 -0.66 -4.31
CA MET A 66 9.96 -0.25 -5.70
C MET A 66 10.28 -1.43 -6.62
N THR A 67 9.44 -1.71 -7.62
CA THR A 67 9.60 -2.83 -8.57
C THR A 67 9.14 -2.50 -9.97
#